data_AF-A0A956WD25-F1
#
_entry.id   AF-A0A956WD25-F1
#
_cell.length_a   1.000
_cell.length_b   1.000
_cell.length_c   1.000
_cell.angle_alpha   90.00
_cell.angle_beta   90.00
_cell.angle_gamma   90.00
#
_symmetry.space_group_name_H-M   'P 1'
#
loop_
_entity.id
_entity.type
_entity.pdbx_description
1 polymer ?
#
loop_
_entity_poly.entity_id
_entity_poly.type
_entity_poly.pdbx_seq_one_letter_code
_entity_poly.pdbx_strand_id
1 'polypeptide(L)'
;MNQQRNSSVRRWISNLLFVVAAALFAYVAFAWYQERNDTTGQAPTPQSVPGRAELKTVHDALVSQGMTVEYGRQTVRIEGLTPVGQQLIVDGAPAYVFIFESPETRTDQIDQIELDAIELKTPSGANAATAELHSVSGSNVLVVSDGASDDIQQKIESGVGSLP
;
A
#
# COMPACT_ATOMS: atom_id res chain seq x y z
N MET A 1 -75.54 17.01 -2.86
CA MET A 1 -74.49 17.40 -3.83
C MET A 1 -73.27 17.89 -3.06
N ASN A 2 -72.13 17.17 -3.07
CA ASN A 2 -70.78 17.70 -2.79
C ASN A 2 -69.70 16.59 -2.78
N GLN A 3 -69.40 15.98 -3.93
CA GLN A 3 -68.25 15.06 -4.08
C GLN A 3 -67.41 15.32 -5.35
N GLN A 4 -67.35 16.55 -5.84
CA GLN A 4 -66.65 16.86 -7.11
C GLN A 4 -65.42 17.78 -7.00
N ARG A 5 -64.95 18.15 -5.78
CA ARG A 5 -63.79 19.06 -5.60
C ARG A 5 -62.46 18.41 -5.20
N ASN A 6 -62.42 17.10 -4.92
CA ASN A 6 -61.22 16.46 -4.32
C ASN A 6 -60.20 15.87 -5.32
N SER A 7 -60.54 15.71 -6.61
CA SER A 7 -59.63 15.14 -7.61
C SER A 7 -58.60 16.14 -8.15
N SER A 8 -58.98 17.42 -8.25
CA SER A 8 -58.12 18.48 -8.78
C SER A 8 -56.98 18.85 -7.81
N VAL A 9 -57.28 18.95 -6.52
CA VAL A 9 -56.29 19.27 -5.47
C VAL A 9 -55.24 18.17 -5.33
N ARG A 10 -55.64 16.89 -5.40
CA ARG A 10 -54.70 15.76 -5.35
C ARG A 10 -53.76 15.72 -6.56
N ARG A 11 -54.25 16.01 -7.77
CA ARG A 11 -53.39 16.10 -8.97
C ARG A 11 -52.41 17.28 -8.88
N TRP A 12 -52.85 18.41 -8.34
CA TRP A 12 -51.98 19.58 -8.15
C TRP A 12 -50.87 19.32 -7.11
N ILE A 13 -51.22 18.71 -5.97
CA ILE A 13 -50.24 18.32 -4.94
C ILE A 13 -49.27 17.27 -5.47
N SER A 14 -49.76 16.29 -6.24
CA SER A 14 -48.92 15.26 -6.86
C SER A 14 -47.91 15.86 -7.85
N ASN A 15 -48.34 16.83 -8.67
CA ASN A 15 -47.45 17.51 -9.61
C ASN A 15 -46.41 18.36 -8.87
N LEU A 16 -46.80 19.06 -7.80
CA LEU A 16 -45.87 19.84 -6.99
C LEU A 16 -44.81 18.94 -6.33
N LEU A 17 -45.24 17.81 -5.74
CA LEU A 17 -44.32 16.84 -5.14
C LEU A 17 -43.37 16.23 -6.17
N PHE A 18 -43.85 15.95 -7.39
CA PHE A 18 -43.00 15.46 -8.46
C PHE A 18 -41.92 16.47 -8.88
N VAL A 19 -42.27 17.74 -9.00
CA VAL A 19 -41.30 18.81 -9.33
C VAL A 19 -40.27 18.97 -8.20
N VAL A 20 -40.71 18.94 -6.94
CA VAL A 20 -39.80 19.01 -5.79
C VAL A 20 -38.87 17.80 -5.74
N ALA A 21 -39.38 16.59 -5.97
CA ALA A 21 -38.57 15.38 -6.02
C ALA A 21 -37.54 15.42 -7.17
N ALA A 22 -37.93 15.91 -8.36
CA ALA A 22 -37.03 16.07 -9.49
C ALA A 22 -35.92 17.10 -9.19
N ALA A 23 -36.25 18.21 -8.52
CA ALA A 23 -35.28 19.21 -8.12
C ALA A 23 -34.28 18.67 -7.07
N LEU A 24 -34.78 17.94 -6.06
CA LEU A 24 -33.92 17.28 -5.07
C LEU A 24 -33.02 16.23 -5.72
N PHE A 25 -33.54 15.45 -6.66
CA PHE A 25 -32.75 14.46 -7.39
C PHE A 25 -31.64 15.12 -8.23
N ALA A 26 -31.95 16.20 -8.95
CA ALA A 26 -30.97 16.98 -9.69
C ALA A 26 -29.88 17.56 -8.78
N TYR A 27 -30.26 18.05 -7.59
CA TYR A 27 -29.30 18.53 -6.59
C TYR A 27 -28.37 17.42 -6.09
N VAL A 28 -28.92 16.24 -5.75
CA VAL A 28 -28.12 15.09 -5.30
C VAL A 28 -27.18 14.62 -6.41
N ALA A 29 -27.65 14.55 -7.66
CA ALA A 29 -26.81 14.18 -8.80
C ALA A 29 -25.68 15.20 -9.03
N PHE A 30 -25.97 16.49 -8.89
CA PHE A 30 -24.97 17.55 -8.97
C PHE A 30 -23.94 17.46 -7.84
N ALA A 31 -24.39 17.31 -6.59
CA ALA A 31 -23.52 17.18 -5.43
C ALA A 31 -22.61 15.94 -5.55
N TRP A 32 -23.17 14.80 -6.00
CA TRP A 32 -22.39 13.58 -6.23
C TRP A 32 -21.36 13.75 -7.37
N TYR A 33 -21.73 14.45 -8.45
CA TYR A 33 -20.80 14.76 -9.53
C TYR A 33 -19.67 15.68 -9.06
N GLN A 34 -19.99 16.67 -8.23
CA GLN A 34 -19.02 17.60 -7.67
C GLN A 34 -18.06 16.89 -6.70
N GLU A 35 -18.57 16.06 -5.78
CA GLU A 35 -17.76 15.23 -4.87
C GLU A 35 -16.80 14.30 -5.64
N ARG A 36 -17.24 13.76 -6.78
CA ARG A 36 -16.39 12.89 -7.61
C ARG A 36 -15.30 13.65 -8.36
N ASN A 37 -15.56 14.90 -8.72
CA ASN A 37 -14.61 15.77 -9.39
C ASN A 37 -13.68 16.51 -8.41
N ASP A 38 -14.10 16.68 -7.16
CA ASP A 38 -13.31 17.20 -6.05
C ASP A 38 -12.41 16.09 -5.49
N THR A 39 -11.48 15.60 -6.32
CA THR A 39 -10.41 14.67 -5.92
C THR A 39 -9.33 15.36 -5.07
N THR A 40 -9.69 16.37 -4.28
CA THR A 40 -8.80 17.15 -3.39
C THR A 40 -8.90 16.72 -1.93
N GLY A 41 -9.40 15.51 -1.68
CA GLY A 41 -9.48 14.88 -0.36
C GLY A 41 -8.37 13.85 -0.07
N GLN A 42 -7.31 13.80 -0.88
CA GLN A 42 -6.17 12.95 -0.54
C GLN A 42 -5.46 13.60 0.64
N ALA A 43 -5.67 13.06 1.84
CA ALA A 43 -4.89 13.43 3.02
C ALA A 43 -3.40 13.46 2.61
N PRO A 44 -2.61 14.48 3.02
CA PRO A 44 -1.20 14.52 2.68
C PRO A 44 -0.60 13.19 3.11
N THR A 45 -0.11 12.40 2.14
CA THR A 45 0.62 11.19 2.44
C THR A 45 1.78 11.59 3.36
N PRO A 46 2.00 10.91 4.49
CA PRO A 46 3.15 11.18 5.34
C PRO A 46 4.39 11.31 4.45
N GLN A 47 5.06 12.45 4.52
CA GLN A 47 6.28 12.63 3.74
C GLN A 47 7.35 11.75 4.40
N SER A 48 7.98 10.90 3.60
CA SER A 48 9.06 10.03 4.07
C SER A 48 10.16 10.90 4.69
N VAL A 49 10.42 10.69 5.97
CA VAL A 49 11.52 11.36 6.69
C VAL A 49 12.79 10.52 6.46
N PRO A 50 13.94 11.15 6.19
CA PRO A 50 15.21 10.44 6.09
C PRO A 50 15.45 9.49 7.27
N GLY A 51 15.85 8.25 6.98
CA GLY A 51 16.09 7.23 8.00
C GLY A 51 14.81 6.66 8.67
N ARG A 52 13.62 7.01 8.17
CA ARG A 52 12.32 6.52 8.65
C ARG A 52 11.45 6.08 7.48
N ALA A 53 12.02 5.28 6.58
CA ALA A 53 11.25 4.68 5.52
C ALA A 53 10.20 3.72 6.10
N GLU A 54 8.99 3.81 5.55
CA GLU A 54 7.87 2.92 5.83
C GLU A 54 7.69 1.93 4.68
N LEU A 55 6.92 0.85 4.88
CA LEU A 55 6.69 -0.15 3.82
C LEU A 55 6.13 0.49 2.54
N LYS A 56 5.25 1.48 2.69
CA LYS A 56 4.73 2.26 1.55
C LYS A 56 5.85 2.99 0.79
N THR A 57 6.84 3.54 1.50
CA THR A 57 7.97 4.24 0.86
C THR A 57 8.81 3.24 0.05
N VAL A 58 9.05 2.04 0.58
CA VAL A 58 9.73 0.96 -0.14
C VAL A 58 8.94 0.55 -1.37
N HIS A 59 7.63 0.31 -1.22
CA HIS A 59 6.74 0.02 -2.34
C HIS A 59 6.81 1.09 -3.43
N ASP A 60 6.64 2.36 -3.08
CA ASP A 60 6.66 3.46 -4.05
C ASP A 60 8.04 3.60 -4.73
N ALA A 61 9.13 3.42 -3.99
CA ALA A 61 10.49 3.44 -4.54
C ALA A 61 10.70 2.31 -5.55
N LEU A 62 10.22 1.10 -5.26
CA LEU A 62 10.28 -0.03 -6.18
C LEU A 62 9.41 0.21 -7.44
N VAL A 63 8.18 0.72 -7.28
CA VAL A 63 7.31 1.09 -8.40
C VAL A 63 7.93 2.19 -9.28
N SER A 64 8.66 3.13 -8.68
CA SER A 64 9.36 4.20 -9.43
C SER A 64 10.45 3.67 -10.37
N GLN A 65 10.96 2.46 -10.14
CA GLN A 65 11.89 1.76 -11.03
C GLN A 65 11.18 1.02 -12.17
N GLY A 66 9.86 1.18 -12.31
CA GLY A 66 9.06 0.54 -13.34
C GLY A 66 8.66 -0.90 -13.02
N MET A 67 8.77 -1.34 -11.77
CA MET A 67 8.37 -2.68 -11.33
C MET A 67 6.89 -2.73 -10.94
N THR A 68 6.26 -3.90 -11.13
CA THR A 68 4.95 -4.21 -10.57
C THR A 68 5.15 -4.72 -9.15
N VAL A 69 4.56 -4.04 -8.16
CA VAL A 69 4.71 -4.40 -6.75
C VAL A 69 3.34 -4.65 -6.14
N GLU A 70 3.17 -5.81 -5.52
CA GLU A 70 1.96 -6.18 -4.79
C GLU A 70 2.28 -6.49 -3.33
N TYR A 71 1.34 -6.22 -2.43
CA TYR A 71 1.48 -6.62 -1.03
C TYR A 71 1.26 -8.13 -0.89
N GLY A 72 2.29 -8.83 -0.40
CA GLY A 72 2.18 -10.23 -0.04
C GLY A 72 1.44 -10.43 1.29
N ARG A 73 1.13 -11.68 1.59
CA ARG A 73 0.42 -12.06 2.82
C ARG A 73 1.32 -12.73 3.85
N GLN A 74 2.52 -13.11 3.45
CA GLN A 74 3.46 -13.78 4.33
C GLN A 74 4.22 -12.77 5.18
N THR A 75 4.54 -13.21 6.39
CA THR A 75 5.49 -12.55 7.26
C THR A 75 6.60 -13.54 7.57
N VAL A 76 7.81 -13.04 7.73
CA VAL A 76 9.00 -13.86 7.99
C VAL A 76 9.86 -13.22 9.07
N ARG A 77 10.77 -13.99 9.62
CA ARG A 77 11.77 -13.55 10.59
C ARG A 77 13.15 -14.05 10.14
N ILE A 78 14.15 -13.25 10.44
CA ILE A 78 15.56 -13.64 10.38
C ILE A 78 16.02 -13.72 11.82
N GLU A 79 16.69 -14.81 12.17
CA GLU A 79 17.25 -14.98 13.50
C GLU A 79 18.32 -13.92 13.78
N GLY A 80 18.27 -13.29 14.96
CA GLY A 80 19.15 -12.16 15.30
C GLY A 80 18.61 -10.78 14.88
N LEU A 81 17.62 -10.70 13.99
CA LEU A 81 16.95 -9.44 13.66
C LEU A 81 15.71 -9.21 14.53
N THR A 82 15.56 -7.98 15.00
CA THR A 82 14.39 -7.51 15.74
C THR A 82 13.15 -7.34 14.85
N PRO A 83 13.23 -6.70 13.67
CA PRO A 83 12.04 -6.47 12.85
C PRO A 83 11.50 -7.75 12.21
N VAL A 84 10.18 -7.78 12.02
CA VAL A 84 9.51 -8.82 11.23
C VAL A 84 9.50 -8.41 9.77
N GLY A 85 9.85 -9.33 8.88
CA GLY A 85 9.82 -9.13 7.44
C GLY A 85 8.40 -9.20 6.91
N GLN A 86 8.01 -8.21 6.10
CA GLN A 86 6.72 -8.13 5.42
C GLN A 86 6.91 -8.45 3.94
N GLN A 87 6.09 -9.33 3.38
CA GLN A 87 6.23 -9.73 1.99
C GLN A 87 5.67 -8.67 1.03
N LEU A 88 6.44 -8.38 -0.01
CA LEU A 88 6.04 -7.80 -1.27
C LEU A 88 6.25 -8.83 -2.38
N ILE A 89 5.47 -8.76 -3.45
CA ILE A 89 5.67 -9.52 -4.68
C ILE A 89 6.12 -8.51 -5.74
N VAL A 90 7.36 -8.61 -6.20
CA VAL A 90 8.00 -7.69 -7.14
C VAL A 90 8.18 -8.43 -8.46
N ASP A 91 7.42 -8.03 -9.49
CA ASP A 91 7.40 -8.68 -10.81
C ASP A 91 7.25 -10.21 -10.73
N GLY A 92 6.45 -10.68 -9.77
CA GLY A 92 6.19 -12.10 -9.51
C GLY A 92 7.17 -12.80 -8.57
N ALA A 93 8.27 -12.15 -8.17
CA ALA A 93 9.24 -12.67 -7.22
C ALA A 93 8.93 -12.20 -5.78
N PRO A 94 8.95 -13.08 -4.76
CA PRO A 94 8.83 -12.66 -3.37
C PRO A 94 10.02 -11.80 -2.92
N ALA A 95 9.72 -10.70 -2.24
CA ALA A 95 10.70 -9.85 -1.56
C ALA A 95 10.21 -9.52 -0.15
N TYR A 96 11.04 -9.72 0.86
CA TYR A 96 10.71 -9.52 2.26
C TYR A 96 11.38 -8.25 2.78
N VAL A 97 10.57 -7.30 3.25
CA VAL A 97 11.01 -5.99 3.72
C VAL A 97 11.05 -5.96 5.24
N PHE A 98 12.22 -5.67 5.80
CA PHE A 98 12.46 -5.50 7.22
C PHE A 98 12.76 -4.03 7.50
N ILE A 99 11.94 -3.42 8.35
CA ILE A 99 12.03 -1.99 8.68
C ILE A 99 12.52 -1.85 10.11
N PHE A 100 13.68 -1.22 10.26
CA PHE A 100 14.31 -0.96 11.54
C PHE A 100 13.88 0.40 12.10
N GLU A 101 14.11 0.61 13.40
CA GLU A 101 13.79 1.88 14.05
C GLU A 101 14.61 3.05 13.47
N SER A 102 15.86 2.78 13.10
CA SER A 102 16.76 3.74 12.47
C SER A 102 17.81 3.05 11.59
N PRO A 103 18.52 3.79 10.70
CA PRO A 103 19.63 3.26 9.92
C PRO A 103 20.77 2.71 10.79
N GLU A 104 21.03 3.32 11.95
CA GLU A 104 22.05 2.87 12.89
C GLU A 104 21.67 1.52 13.50
N THR A 105 20.42 1.35 13.95
CA THR A 105 19.96 0.05 14.49
C THR A 105 20.01 -1.05 13.43
N ARG A 106 19.71 -0.71 12.18
CA ARG A 106 19.87 -1.63 11.06
C ARG A 106 21.32 -2.06 10.90
N THR A 107 22.26 -1.11 10.82
CA THR A 107 23.69 -1.41 10.67
C THR A 107 24.18 -2.26 11.85
N ASP A 108 23.86 -1.88 13.09
CA ASP A 108 24.28 -2.62 14.28
C ASP A 108 23.81 -4.08 14.28
N GLN A 109 22.58 -4.35 13.82
CA GLN A 109 22.03 -5.71 13.77
C GLN A 109 22.52 -6.50 12.55
N ILE A 110 22.66 -5.85 11.39
CA ILE A 110 23.15 -6.50 10.18
C ILE A 110 24.63 -6.88 10.33
N ASP A 111 25.46 -6.04 10.94
CA ASP A 111 26.88 -6.32 11.14
C ASP A 111 27.13 -7.52 12.09
N GLN A 112 26.10 -7.92 12.85
CA GLN A 112 26.14 -9.08 13.74
C GLN A 112 25.72 -10.39 13.06
N ILE A 113 25.23 -10.34 11.81
CA ILE A 113 24.80 -11.52 11.06
C ILE A 113 25.65 -11.70 9.80
N GLU A 114 25.93 -12.96 9.46
CA GLU A 114 26.49 -13.29 8.15
C GLU A 114 25.37 -13.25 7.11
N LEU A 115 25.40 -12.24 6.22
CA LEU A 115 24.37 -12.04 5.19
C LEU A 115 24.18 -13.27 4.29
N ASP A 116 25.26 -14.02 4.04
CA ASP A 116 25.25 -15.23 3.22
C ASP A 116 24.59 -16.44 3.93
N ALA A 117 24.37 -16.32 5.25
CA ALA A 117 23.75 -17.35 6.09
C ALA A 117 22.32 -16.98 6.53
N ILE A 118 21.69 -15.99 5.88
CA ILE A 118 20.32 -15.58 6.20
C ILE A 118 19.35 -16.74 5.95
N GLU A 119 18.64 -17.14 7.00
CA GLU A 119 17.50 -18.04 6.91
C GLU A 119 16.19 -17.27 7.14
N LEU A 120 15.31 -17.30 6.14
CA LEU A 120 13.95 -16.78 6.30
C LEU A 120 13.06 -17.85 6.95
N LYS A 121 12.56 -17.56 8.15
CA LYS A 121 11.65 -18.44 8.89
C LYS A 121 10.26 -17.83 8.99
N THR A 122 9.22 -18.63 8.80
CA THR A 122 7.83 -18.22 9.08
C THR A 122 7.61 -18.08 10.60
N PRO A 123 6.50 -17.47 11.06
CA PRO A 123 6.17 -17.43 12.49
C PRO A 123 6.02 -18.82 13.14
N SER A 124 5.76 -19.86 12.34
CA SER A 124 5.71 -21.25 12.82
C SER A 124 7.08 -21.94 12.85
N GLY A 125 8.16 -21.23 12.47
CA GLY A 125 9.53 -21.76 12.42
C GLY A 125 9.86 -22.58 11.18
N ALA A 126 9.01 -22.60 10.16
CA ALA A 126 9.29 -23.29 8.90
C ALA A 126 10.17 -22.42 7.99
N ASN A 127 11.00 -23.05 7.15
CA ASN A 127 11.74 -22.31 6.13
C ASN A 127 10.76 -21.68 5.13
N ALA A 128 10.91 -20.37 4.91
CA ALA A 128 10.10 -19.59 4.00
C ALA A 128 10.76 -19.40 2.63
N ALA A 129 12.09 -19.46 2.57
CA ALA A 129 12.86 -19.35 1.33
C ALA A 129 12.63 -20.57 0.43
N THR A 130 12.42 -20.31 -0.85
CA THR A 130 12.15 -21.34 -1.88
C THR A 130 13.24 -21.41 -2.95
N ALA A 131 14.07 -20.38 -3.05
CA ALA A 131 15.15 -20.22 -4.01
C ALA A 131 16.36 -19.51 -3.37
N GLU A 132 17.29 -19.06 -4.20
CA GLU A 132 18.45 -18.28 -3.78
C GLU A 132 18.02 -16.91 -3.24
N LEU A 133 18.62 -16.52 -2.12
CA LEU A 133 18.31 -15.28 -1.44
C LEU A 133 19.33 -14.20 -1.83
N HIS A 134 18.82 -13.01 -2.17
CA HIS A 134 19.66 -11.83 -2.30
C HIS A 134 19.20 -10.78 -1.32
N SER A 135 20.14 -10.17 -0.61
CA SER A 135 19.85 -9.11 0.35
C SER A 135 20.38 -7.77 -0.13
N VAL A 136 19.61 -6.71 0.09
CA VAL A 136 20.03 -5.34 -0.15
C VAL A 136 19.49 -4.43 0.93
N SER A 137 20.29 -3.45 1.33
CA SER A 137 19.96 -2.58 2.45
C SER A 137 20.07 -1.11 2.04
N GLY A 138 19.13 -0.28 2.49
CA GLY A 138 19.17 1.17 2.30
C GLY A 138 18.36 1.88 3.40
N SER A 139 18.77 3.09 3.81
CA SER A 139 18.13 3.81 4.92
C SER A 139 17.98 2.93 6.18
N ASN A 140 16.81 2.89 6.81
CA ASN A 140 16.46 1.98 7.91
C ASN A 140 15.85 0.65 7.42
N VAL A 141 16.10 0.23 6.18
CA VAL A 141 15.46 -0.94 5.55
C VAL A 141 16.48 -1.99 5.10
N LEU A 142 16.10 -3.26 5.26
CA LEU A 142 16.69 -4.42 4.60
C LEU A 142 15.61 -5.09 3.75
N VAL A 143 15.93 -5.40 2.50
CA VAL A 143 15.08 -6.17 1.59
C VAL A 143 15.80 -7.47 1.26
N VAL A 144 15.11 -8.59 1.39
CA VAL A 144 15.60 -9.91 1.01
C VAL A 144 14.68 -10.48 -0.07
N SER A 145 15.18 -10.63 -1.30
CA SER A 145 14.44 -11.26 -2.39
C SER A 145 14.68 -12.77 -2.39
N ASP A 146 13.68 -13.53 -2.83
CA ASP A 146 13.70 -14.99 -2.96
C ASP A 146 13.50 -15.37 -4.42
N GLY A 147 14.59 -15.73 -5.11
CA GLY A 147 14.56 -16.15 -6.52
C GLY A 147 14.29 -15.02 -7.53
N ALA A 148 14.59 -13.76 -7.18
CA ALA A 148 14.58 -12.66 -8.13
C ALA A 148 15.67 -12.83 -9.21
N SER A 149 15.36 -12.51 -10.46
CA SER A 149 16.38 -12.48 -11.53
C SER A 149 17.31 -11.28 -11.36
N ASP A 150 18.50 -11.31 -11.99
CA ASP A 150 19.48 -10.21 -11.92
C ASP A 150 18.88 -8.84 -12.29
N ASP A 151 18.01 -8.77 -13.30
CA ASP A 151 17.32 -7.53 -13.70
C ASP A 151 16.38 -7.00 -12.60
N ILE A 152 15.59 -7.90 -11.99
CA ILE A 152 14.70 -7.53 -10.87
C ILE A 152 15.55 -7.12 -9.67
N GLN A 153 16.61 -7.87 -9.36
CA GLN A 153 17.49 -7.60 -8.24
C GLN A 153 18.18 -6.24 -8.37
N GLN A 154 18.66 -5.88 -9.56
CA GLN A 154 19.28 -4.57 -9.81
C GLN A 154 18.29 -3.41 -9.63
N LYS A 155 17.03 -3.60 -10.02
CA LYS A 155 15.97 -2.61 -9.79
C LYS A 155 15.59 -2.52 -8.32
N ILE A 156 15.54 -3.65 -7.60
CA ILE A 156 15.34 -3.65 -6.14
C ILE A 156 16.48 -2.87 -5.47
N GLU A 157 17.73 -3.13 -5.84
CA GLU A 157 18.90 -2.39 -5.31
C GLU A 157 18.81 -0.90 -5.60
N SER A 158 18.45 -0.52 -6.83
CA SER A 158 18.28 0.89 -7.20
C SER A 158 17.13 1.56 -6.43
N GLY A 159 16.01 0.88 -6.27
CA GLY A 159 14.87 1.38 -5.50
C GLY A 159 15.20 1.54 -4.02
N VAL A 160 15.80 0.53 -3.40
CA VAL A 160 16.22 0.56 -1.99
C VAL A 160 17.32 1.59 -1.74
N GLY A 161 18.27 1.74 -2.67
CA GLY A 161 19.32 2.75 -2.60
C GLY A 161 18.81 4.19 -2.77
N SER A 162 17.63 4.37 -3.35
CA SER A 162 16.97 5.68 -3.50
C SER A 162 16.15 6.12 -2.28
N LEU A 163 16.04 5.27 -1.26
CA LEU A 163 15.28 5.59 -0.05
C LEU A 163 15.94 6.76 0.72
N PRO A 164 15.12 7.64 1.31
CA PRO A 164 15.60 8.83 2.03
C PRO A 164 16.28 8.50 3.36
#